data_AF-A0A2T0T160-F1
#
_entry.id   AF-A0A2T0T160-F1
#
_cell.length_a   1.000
_cell.length_b   1.000
_cell.length_c   1.000
_cell.angle_alpha   90.00
_cell.angle_beta   90.00
_cell.angle_gamma   90.00
#
_symmetry.space_group_name_H-M   'P 1'
#
loop_
_entity.id
_entity.type
_entity.pdbx_description
1 polymer ?
#
loop_
_entity_poly.entity_id
_entity_poly.type
_entity_poly.pdbx_seq_one_letter_code
_entity_poly.pdbx_strand_id
1 'polypeptide(L)'
;MVDTGKDAVPRPPDGAQALDDALRDLAAVDNLLLASRRFESIVVALLRAEGGGAAAPEAQVPSSTSRGRSRFDAVITGGVAGLPGPVAVDVRYFARPGRRLVARRLRERLRDLVLEGAVVDARTVLVVQNAPVDDDLRAVLESERRTLDAALQDAPTIAVWGIDELRTLADEHPSALLDADRRAPLRATASSLPTATTDLAHTAAREQSLADLQAVYASEGISLFLGAGASVEFGLPSWSQIIADLYRSALEEELGSSLSREELAHLQRLTVRLSSDSPLQAARAVQRALAQQGKGFEERLSSVLYRDVGADGGRPLLWAISDLCMATRRGSRVHSVVTYNFDDLLEENLATRRVKALSVFEASAAPRADELPVYHVHGLLPRDPANTGRPAREPVVFAEQQYHALYTDPYHWTNIVQLNAIREHTCVFIGLSMTDPNLRRLLEIGSRSSETVRHYAFMKRRTVPDLLREDETLQEVPAATLGSFLAWHHGLAEEVLRDLGVQIVWFDDYGQIRDAIQGLADL
;
A
#
# COMPACT_ATOMS: atom_id res chain seq x y z
N MET A 1 17.73 25.68 71.55
CA MET A 1 18.65 24.85 70.76
C MET A 1 17.97 23.53 70.46
N VAL A 2 17.26 23.47 69.34
CA VAL A 2 16.91 22.21 68.67
C VAL A 2 17.03 22.50 67.19
N ASP A 3 18.00 21.82 66.59
CA ASP A 3 18.38 21.76 65.19
C ASP A 3 17.37 20.89 64.43
N THR A 4 16.91 21.33 63.26
CA THR A 4 16.22 20.47 62.30
C THR A 4 16.75 20.80 60.91
N GLY A 5 17.55 19.88 60.38
CA GLY A 5 18.19 19.96 59.08
C GLY A 5 17.18 20.08 57.94
N LYS A 6 17.49 20.96 57.00
CA LYS A 6 16.90 20.97 55.65
C LYS A 6 17.64 19.94 54.82
N ASP A 7 17.02 18.79 54.60
CA ASP A 7 17.43 17.87 53.55
C ASP A 7 17.15 18.51 52.18
N ALA A 8 18.22 18.68 51.41
CA ALA A 8 18.17 19.15 50.03
C ALA A 8 17.68 18.03 49.12
N VAL A 9 16.51 18.22 48.51
CA VAL A 9 16.00 17.37 47.43
C VAL A 9 16.90 17.56 46.20
N PRO A 10 17.47 16.49 45.59
CA PRO A 10 18.26 16.63 44.38
C PRO A 10 17.35 17.04 43.21
N ARG A 11 17.74 18.07 42.45
CA ARG A 11 17.07 18.43 41.19
C ARG A 11 17.24 17.28 40.19
N PRO A 12 16.20 16.95 39.39
CA PRO A 12 16.36 16.01 38.28
C PRO A 12 17.35 16.60 37.25
N PRO A 13 18.16 15.76 36.58
CA PRO A 13 19.04 16.23 35.52
C PRO A 13 18.23 16.84 34.38
N ASP A 14 18.75 17.90 33.77
CA ASP A 14 18.14 18.56 32.61
C ASP A 14 17.86 17.52 31.52
N GLY A 15 16.62 17.48 31.01
CA GLY A 15 16.17 16.47 30.03
C GLY A 15 16.93 16.45 28.70
N ALA A 16 17.75 17.48 28.43
CA ALA A 16 18.68 17.50 27.31
C ALA A 16 19.90 16.58 27.53
N GLN A 17 20.37 16.47 28.77
CA GLN A 17 21.55 15.67 29.13
C GLN A 17 21.23 14.18 29.20
N ALA A 18 20.02 13.83 29.67
CA ALA A 18 19.53 12.45 29.70
C ALA A 18 19.30 11.85 28.30
N LEU A 19 18.98 12.69 27.29
CA LEU A 19 18.82 12.26 25.90
C LEU A 19 20.18 12.10 25.20
N ASP A 20 21.14 12.99 25.48
CA ASP A 20 22.52 12.87 25.02
C ASP A 20 23.22 11.61 25.58
N ASP A 21 22.93 11.25 26.84
CA ASP A 21 23.45 10.03 27.46
C ASP A 21 22.76 8.75 26.93
N ALA A 22 21.48 8.82 26.54
CA ALA A 22 20.74 7.69 25.96
C ALA A 22 21.11 7.36 24.51
N LEU A 23 21.55 8.36 23.73
CA LEU A 23 21.98 8.18 22.33
C LEU A 23 23.43 7.70 22.20
N ARG A 24 24.22 7.76 23.27
CA ARG A 24 25.55 7.13 23.36
C ARG A 24 25.50 5.62 23.55
N ASP A 25 24.31 5.05 23.74
CA ASP A 25 24.15 3.61 23.84
C ASP A 25 24.25 2.98 22.44
N LEU A 26 25.17 2.03 22.24
CA LEU A 26 25.44 1.41 20.92
C LEU A 26 24.16 0.85 20.25
N ALA A 27 23.21 0.39 21.06
CA ALA A 27 21.92 -0.11 20.60
C ALA A 27 21.04 0.99 19.94
N ALA A 28 21.15 2.24 20.39
CA ALA A 28 20.41 3.36 19.82
C ALA A 28 20.96 3.76 18.44
N VAL A 29 22.29 3.79 18.31
CA VAL A 29 22.98 4.05 17.02
C VAL A 29 22.64 2.97 16.00
N ASP A 30 22.66 1.71 16.40
CA ASP A 30 22.28 0.60 15.52
C ASP A 30 20.83 0.68 15.03
N ASN A 31 19.90 1.03 15.92
CA ASN A 31 18.51 1.23 15.53
C ASN A 31 18.34 2.37 14.52
N LEU A 32 19.13 3.45 14.66
CA LEU A 32 19.11 4.58 13.72
C LEU A 32 19.71 4.21 12.36
N LEU A 33 20.87 3.53 12.34
CA LEU A 33 21.56 3.11 11.12
C LEU A 33 20.81 1.97 10.39
N LEU A 34 19.99 1.18 11.08
CA LEU A 34 19.16 0.15 10.47
C LEU A 34 17.75 0.64 10.10
N ALA A 35 17.38 1.86 10.49
CA ALA A 35 16.07 2.44 10.17
C ALA A 35 16.02 2.91 8.70
N SER A 36 15.27 2.17 7.87
CA SER A 36 15.06 2.47 6.44
C SER A 36 14.71 3.92 6.15
N ARG A 37 13.89 4.54 7.01
CA ARG A 37 13.32 5.87 6.78
C ARG A 37 14.29 7.02 7.07
N ARG A 38 15.39 6.75 7.78
CA ARG A 38 16.37 7.77 8.24
C ARG A 38 17.77 7.54 7.68
N PHE A 39 18.03 6.36 7.13
CA PHE A 39 19.35 5.93 6.69
C PHE A 39 20.05 6.95 5.77
N GLU A 40 19.40 7.38 4.69
CA GLU A 40 19.99 8.34 3.74
C GLU A 40 20.31 9.70 4.37
N SER A 41 19.40 10.23 5.20
CA SER A 41 19.59 11.52 5.87
C SER A 41 20.72 11.46 6.90
N ILE A 42 20.85 10.34 7.63
CA ILE A 42 21.95 10.10 8.57
C ILE A 42 23.27 10.02 7.83
N VAL A 43 23.35 9.22 6.75
CA VAL A 43 24.56 9.09 5.93
C VAL A 43 25.01 10.45 5.40
N VAL A 44 24.09 11.25 4.86
CA VAL A 44 24.41 12.59 4.35
C VAL A 44 24.92 13.52 5.46
N ALA A 45 24.34 13.46 6.65
CA ALA A 45 24.77 14.30 7.77
C ALA A 45 26.15 13.90 8.30
N LEU A 46 26.41 12.59 8.44
CA LEU A 46 27.73 12.08 8.84
C LEU A 46 28.80 12.47 7.82
N LEU A 47 28.52 12.30 6.52
CA LEU A 47 29.44 12.73 5.45
C LEU A 47 29.71 14.23 5.45
N ARG A 48 28.70 15.05 5.76
CA ARG A 48 28.87 16.51 5.88
C ARG A 48 29.72 16.91 7.07
N ALA A 49 29.58 16.21 8.20
CA ALA A 49 30.36 16.48 9.40
C ALA A 49 31.83 16.11 9.22
N GLU A 50 32.08 14.96 8.60
CA GLU A 50 33.42 14.48 8.26
C GLU A 50 34.16 15.39 7.26
N GLY A 51 33.43 16.07 6.36
CA GLY A 51 34.00 16.98 5.36
C GLY A 51 34.46 18.37 5.86
N GLY A 52 34.09 18.80 7.06
CA GLY A 52 34.62 19.98 7.77
C GLY A 52 34.62 21.37 7.09
N GLY A 53 33.56 22.18 7.30
CA GLY A 53 33.63 23.62 7.61
C GLY A 53 33.85 24.69 6.50
N ALA A 54 32.98 25.70 6.48
CA ALA A 54 33.07 27.04 5.82
C ALA A 54 32.96 27.18 4.29
N ALA A 55 32.89 26.09 3.55
CA ALA A 55 32.21 26.04 2.26
C ALA A 55 31.55 24.67 2.21
N ALA A 56 30.24 24.60 2.50
CA ALA A 56 29.50 23.37 2.26
C ALA A 56 29.86 22.93 0.84
N PRO A 57 30.33 21.69 0.59
CA PRO A 57 30.27 21.19 -0.77
C PRO A 57 28.79 21.36 -1.10
N GLU A 58 28.47 22.19 -2.10
CA GLU A 58 27.14 22.19 -2.66
C GLU A 58 26.92 20.75 -3.07
N ALA A 59 26.26 19.97 -2.22
CA ALA A 59 25.58 18.77 -2.62
C ALA A 59 24.52 19.31 -3.58
N GLN A 60 24.92 19.51 -4.83
CA GLN A 60 24.02 19.83 -5.90
C GLN A 60 23.18 18.56 -6.05
N VAL A 61 22.08 18.52 -5.30
CA VAL A 61 20.92 17.71 -5.68
C VAL A 61 20.62 18.21 -7.09
N PRO A 62 20.77 17.40 -8.14
CA PRO A 62 20.66 17.89 -9.51
C PRO A 62 19.30 18.58 -9.67
N SER A 63 19.31 19.91 -9.77
CA SER A 63 18.10 20.66 -10.05
C SER A 63 17.52 20.17 -11.38
N SER A 64 16.20 20.06 -11.47
CA SER A 64 15.45 19.43 -12.56
C SER A 64 15.57 20.12 -13.94
N THR A 65 16.56 20.97 -14.16
CA THR A 65 16.57 21.91 -15.29
C THR A 65 17.87 22.00 -16.10
N SER A 66 18.90 21.17 -15.88
CA SER A 66 20.04 21.12 -16.81
C SER A 66 20.36 19.71 -17.33
N ARG A 67 20.65 19.65 -18.63
CA ARG A 67 20.87 18.43 -19.42
C ARG A 67 22.08 17.65 -18.92
N GLY A 68 21.82 16.45 -18.36
CA GLY A 68 22.82 15.48 -17.91
C GLY A 68 22.47 14.97 -16.51
N ARG A 69 21.53 14.03 -16.40
CA ARG A 69 21.11 13.43 -15.13
C ARG A 69 22.29 12.66 -14.50
N SER A 70 22.94 13.22 -13.50
CA SER A 70 23.74 12.42 -12.56
C SER A 70 22.78 11.57 -11.72
N ARG A 71 22.97 10.25 -11.68
CA ARG A 71 22.15 9.32 -10.85
C ARG A 71 22.68 9.17 -9.42
N PHE A 72 23.77 9.84 -9.08
CA PHE A 72 24.33 9.80 -7.72
C PHE A 72 23.48 10.61 -6.75
N ASP A 73 23.39 10.12 -5.52
CA ASP A 73 22.61 10.75 -4.44
C ASP A 73 23.30 12.04 -3.95
N ALA A 74 24.63 12.11 -4.05
CA ALA A 74 25.41 13.33 -3.84
C ALA A 74 26.75 13.31 -4.59
N VAL A 75 27.35 14.48 -4.82
CA VAL A 75 28.75 14.61 -5.24
C VAL A 75 29.46 15.58 -4.30
N ILE A 76 30.55 15.13 -3.69
CA ILE A 76 31.42 15.90 -2.81
C ILE A 76 32.59 16.38 -3.65
N THR A 77 32.74 17.69 -3.80
CA THR A 77 33.77 18.29 -4.66
C THR A 77 35.19 18.13 -4.11
N GLY A 78 35.33 17.98 -2.79
CA GLY A 78 36.58 17.65 -2.10
C GLY A 78 36.73 16.15 -1.78
N GLY A 79 37.77 15.80 -1.03
CA GLY A 79 37.90 14.46 -0.44
C GLY A 79 37.06 14.32 0.84
N VAL A 80 36.72 13.08 1.21
CA VAL A 80 35.97 12.77 2.45
C VAL A 80 36.55 11.52 3.10
N ALA A 81 36.75 11.51 4.43
CA ALA A 81 37.26 10.36 5.19
C ALA A 81 38.51 9.68 4.56
N GLY A 82 39.46 10.48 4.07
CA GLY A 82 40.68 9.98 3.41
C GLY A 82 40.52 9.52 1.95
N LEU A 83 39.31 9.58 1.37
CA LEU A 83 39.07 9.32 -0.06
C LEU A 83 39.41 10.54 -0.92
N PRO A 84 40.07 10.37 -2.09
CA PRO A 84 40.44 11.47 -2.97
C PRO A 84 39.21 12.03 -3.71
N GLY A 85 39.00 13.33 -3.60
CA GLY A 85 37.92 14.05 -4.29
C GLY A 85 38.22 14.34 -5.76
N PRO A 86 37.18 14.62 -6.58
CA PRO A 86 35.76 14.65 -6.22
C PRO A 86 35.17 13.24 -5.97
N VAL A 87 34.29 13.11 -4.97
CA VAL A 87 33.67 11.84 -4.56
C VAL A 87 32.19 11.81 -4.93
N ALA A 88 31.77 10.91 -5.81
CA ALA A 88 30.38 10.64 -6.11
C ALA A 88 29.83 9.60 -5.12
N VAL A 89 28.70 9.90 -4.46
CA VAL A 89 28.14 9.10 -3.37
C VAL A 89 26.82 8.46 -3.79
N ASP A 90 26.72 7.15 -3.55
CA ASP A 90 25.55 6.31 -3.82
C ASP A 90 25.10 5.64 -2.51
N VAL A 91 23.91 5.95 -2.00
CA VAL A 91 23.42 5.45 -0.70
C VAL A 91 22.37 4.36 -0.90
N ARG A 92 22.55 3.19 -0.29
CA ARG A 92 21.69 2.02 -0.54
C ARG A 92 21.23 1.34 0.74
N TYR A 93 19.92 1.19 0.87
CA TYR A 93 19.30 0.50 1.98
C TYR A 93 18.75 -0.88 1.56
N PHE A 94 19.02 -1.90 2.36
CA PHE A 94 18.52 -3.26 2.21
C PHE A 94 17.63 -3.60 3.41
N ALA A 95 16.31 -3.73 3.19
CA ALA A 95 15.32 -4.07 4.23
C ALA A 95 15.54 -5.47 4.84
N ARG A 96 16.15 -6.39 4.08
CA ARG A 96 16.60 -7.71 4.54
C ARG A 96 17.96 -7.99 3.91
N PRO A 97 19.08 -7.64 4.56
CA PRO A 97 20.41 -7.75 3.98
C PRO A 97 20.86 -9.23 3.95
N GLY A 98 20.36 -10.00 2.98
CA GLY A 98 20.87 -11.33 2.69
C GLY A 98 22.23 -11.22 1.98
N ARG A 99 23.29 -11.79 2.55
CA ARG A 99 24.69 -11.67 2.07
C ARG A 99 24.84 -11.85 0.54
N ARG A 100 24.28 -12.92 -0.02
CA ARG A 100 24.35 -13.23 -1.46
C ARG A 100 23.58 -12.23 -2.34
N LEU A 101 22.47 -11.70 -1.85
CA LEU A 101 21.64 -10.76 -2.60
C LEU A 101 22.28 -9.37 -2.68
N VAL A 102 22.89 -8.92 -1.57
CA VAL A 102 23.63 -7.65 -1.49
C VAL A 102 24.81 -7.67 -2.46
N ALA A 103 25.65 -8.71 -2.40
CA ALA A 103 26.81 -8.85 -3.28
C ALA A 103 26.44 -8.88 -4.77
N ARG A 104 25.36 -9.61 -5.13
CA ARG A 104 24.89 -9.67 -6.51
C ARG A 104 24.37 -8.32 -7.01
N ARG A 105 23.53 -7.65 -6.23
CA ARG A 105 22.96 -6.34 -6.60
C ARG A 105 24.03 -5.26 -6.72
N LEU A 106 25.03 -5.29 -5.84
CA LEU A 106 26.15 -4.36 -5.91
C LEU A 106 26.95 -4.61 -7.18
N ARG A 107 27.33 -5.88 -7.47
CA ARG A 107 28.06 -6.24 -8.70
C ARG A 107 27.37 -5.78 -9.97
N GLU A 108 26.06 -6.00 -10.09
CA GLU A 108 25.28 -5.61 -11.27
C GLU A 108 25.32 -4.10 -11.51
N ARG A 109 25.47 -3.28 -10.45
CA ARG A 109 25.45 -1.82 -10.54
C ARG A 109 26.82 -1.15 -10.58
N LEU A 110 27.87 -1.76 -10.05
CA LEU A 110 29.19 -1.12 -9.95
C LEU A 110 29.73 -0.65 -11.30
N ARG A 111 29.47 -1.39 -12.39
CA ARG A 111 29.91 -1.01 -13.73
C ARG A 111 29.23 0.25 -14.22
N ASP A 112 27.92 0.33 -14.01
CA ASP A 112 27.12 1.51 -14.37
C ASP A 112 27.56 2.73 -13.54
N LEU A 113 27.77 2.55 -12.23
CA LEU A 113 28.24 3.62 -11.35
C LEU A 113 29.63 4.12 -11.74
N VAL A 114 30.55 3.26 -12.15
CA VAL A 114 31.90 3.67 -12.58
C VAL A 114 31.86 4.49 -13.86
N LEU A 115 31.05 4.05 -14.84
CA LEU A 115 30.84 4.79 -16.09
C LEU A 115 30.19 6.14 -15.84
N GLU A 116 29.18 6.19 -14.98
CA GLU A 116 28.51 7.44 -14.60
C GLU A 116 29.42 8.35 -13.77
N GLY A 117 30.26 7.78 -12.90
CA GLY A 117 31.27 8.49 -12.11
C GLY A 117 32.29 9.21 -13.00
N ALA A 118 32.72 8.55 -14.07
CA ALA A 118 33.60 9.17 -15.07
C ALA A 118 32.90 10.32 -15.83
N VAL A 119 31.59 10.26 -16.06
CA VAL A 119 30.82 11.35 -16.70
C VAL A 119 30.75 12.60 -15.82
N VAL A 120 30.76 12.44 -14.49
CA VAL A 120 30.73 13.55 -13.53
C VAL A 120 32.12 13.96 -13.03
N ASP A 121 33.18 13.48 -13.68
CA ASP A 121 34.59 13.74 -13.34
C ASP A 121 34.94 13.42 -11.86
N ALA A 122 34.28 12.39 -11.32
CA ALA A 122 34.58 11.89 -9.98
C ALA A 122 35.88 11.08 -9.99
N ARG A 123 36.75 11.33 -9.00
CA ARG A 123 37.93 10.49 -8.73
C ARG A 123 37.59 9.26 -7.91
N THR A 124 36.55 9.35 -7.08
CA THR A 124 36.09 8.25 -6.24
C THR A 124 34.59 8.07 -6.36
N VAL A 125 34.13 6.82 -6.48
CA VAL A 125 32.73 6.45 -6.32
C VAL A 125 32.60 5.73 -4.97
N LEU A 126 31.82 6.32 -4.07
CA LEU A 126 31.56 5.79 -2.74
C LEU A 126 30.15 5.21 -2.68
N VAL A 127 30.02 3.92 -2.41
CA VAL A 127 28.74 3.26 -2.15
C VAL A 127 28.57 3.05 -0.65
N VAL A 128 27.53 3.61 -0.06
CA VAL A 128 27.24 3.51 1.38
C VAL A 128 26.02 2.62 1.60
N GLN A 129 26.11 1.62 2.47
CA GLN A 129 25.03 0.66 2.70
C GLN A 129 24.82 0.27 4.17
N ASN A 130 23.61 -0.15 4.52
CA ASN A 130 23.24 -0.60 5.86
C ASN A 130 23.60 -2.08 6.14
N ALA A 131 24.37 -2.71 5.26
CA ALA A 131 24.81 -4.10 5.37
C ALA A 131 26.31 -4.15 5.71
N PRO A 132 26.78 -5.15 6.48
CA PRO A 132 28.21 -5.31 6.75
C PRO A 132 28.98 -5.67 5.48
N VAL A 133 30.22 -5.19 5.38
CA VAL A 133 31.16 -5.56 4.31
C VAL A 133 32.00 -6.73 4.80
N ASP A 134 31.53 -7.94 4.55
CA ASP A 134 32.24 -9.18 4.91
C ASP A 134 33.35 -9.55 3.89
N ASP A 135 34.16 -10.55 4.23
CA ASP A 135 35.29 -11.00 3.40
C ASP A 135 34.83 -11.50 2.01
N ASP A 136 33.66 -12.12 1.93
CA ASP A 136 33.06 -12.57 0.67
C ASP A 136 32.73 -11.38 -0.24
N LEU A 137 32.09 -10.34 0.30
CA LEU A 137 31.80 -9.12 -0.45
C LEU A 137 33.09 -8.41 -0.87
N ARG A 138 34.09 -8.35 0.02
CA ARG A 138 35.40 -7.74 -0.28
C ARG A 138 36.10 -8.45 -1.43
N ALA A 139 36.10 -9.79 -1.46
CA ALA A 139 36.66 -10.57 -2.55
C ALA A 139 35.94 -10.31 -3.89
N VAL A 140 34.61 -10.16 -3.86
CA VAL A 140 33.82 -9.79 -5.05
C VAL A 140 34.19 -8.40 -5.55
N LEU A 141 34.30 -7.43 -4.65
CA LEU A 141 34.67 -6.05 -4.98
C LEU A 141 36.06 -5.97 -5.58
N GLU A 142 37.05 -6.65 -5.00
CA GLU A 142 38.41 -6.68 -5.53
C GLU A 142 38.52 -7.33 -6.92
N SER A 143 37.71 -8.37 -7.17
CA SER A 143 37.64 -9.01 -8.48
C SER A 143 37.06 -8.09 -9.55
N GLU A 144 35.97 -7.37 -9.24
CA GLU A 144 35.39 -6.40 -10.18
C GLU A 144 36.30 -5.19 -10.37
N ARG A 145 36.94 -4.68 -9.32
CA ARG A 145 37.90 -3.57 -9.41
C ARG A 145 39.03 -3.90 -10.37
N ARG A 146 39.64 -5.09 -10.23
CA ARG A 146 40.68 -5.57 -11.17
C ARG A 146 40.20 -5.65 -12.61
N THR A 147 38.93 -6.01 -12.82
CA THR A 147 38.33 -6.11 -14.15
C THR A 147 38.12 -4.72 -14.75
N LEU A 148 37.69 -3.76 -13.94
CA LEU A 148 37.44 -2.38 -14.36
C LEU A 148 38.74 -1.62 -14.61
N ASP A 149 39.75 -1.75 -13.74
CA ASP A 149 41.08 -1.14 -13.90
C ASP A 149 41.76 -1.63 -15.20
N ALA A 150 41.52 -2.88 -15.59
CA ALA A 150 42.04 -3.42 -16.85
C ALA A 150 41.28 -2.91 -18.09
N ALA A 151 40.02 -2.48 -17.93
CA ALA A 151 39.15 -2.05 -19.02
C ALA A 151 39.16 -0.52 -19.25
N LEU A 152 39.51 0.27 -18.22
CA LEU A 152 39.41 1.73 -18.22
C LEU A 152 40.70 2.34 -17.63
N GLN A 153 41.44 3.13 -18.42
CA GLN A 153 42.72 3.72 -17.99
C GLN A 153 42.59 4.77 -16.87
N ASP A 154 41.46 5.48 -16.81
CA ASP A 154 41.19 6.57 -15.84
C ASP A 154 39.89 6.31 -15.06
N ALA A 155 39.65 5.07 -14.62
CA ALA A 155 38.45 4.76 -13.85
C ALA A 155 38.46 5.40 -12.45
N PRO A 156 37.31 5.90 -11.96
CA PRO A 156 37.18 6.30 -10.56
C PRO A 156 37.47 5.14 -9.61
N THR A 157 38.14 5.43 -8.50
CA THR A 157 38.34 4.46 -7.42
C THR A 157 37.01 4.12 -6.77
N ILE A 158 36.71 2.84 -6.59
CA ILE A 158 35.47 2.40 -5.90
C ILE A 158 35.76 2.17 -4.42
N ALA A 159 34.99 2.82 -3.55
CA ALA A 159 34.93 2.56 -2.12
C ALA A 159 33.52 2.08 -1.74
N VAL A 160 33.43 1.13 -0.80
CA VAL A 160 32.15 0.65 -0.27
C VAL A 160 32.21 0.71 1.25
N TRP A 161 31.27 1.42 1.84
CA TRP A 161 31.10 1.51 3.29
C TRP A 161 29.88 0.72 3.71
N GLY A 162 30.07 -0.16 4.68
CA GLY A 162 29.00 -0.89 5.36
C GLY A 162 28.57 -0.20 6.64
N ILE A 163 27.79 -0.95 7.42
CA ILE A 163 27.30 -0.48 8.71
C ILE A 163 28.42 -0.21 9.71
N ASP A 164 29.56 -0.89 9.62
CA ASP A 164 30.66 -0.75 10.57
C ASP A 164 31.41 0.57 10.37
N GLU A 165 31.67 0.98 9.13
CA GLU A 165 32.25 2.30 8.83
C GLU A 165 31.30 3.43 9.25
N LEU A 166 29.99 3.23 9.11
CA LEU A 166 28.98 4.19 9.56
C LEU A 166 28.92 4.31 11.09
N ARG A 167 29.14 3.21 11.82
CA ARG A 167 29.26 3.25 13.29
C ARG A 167 30.47 4.06 13.72
N THR A 168 31.63 3.84 13.09
CA THR A 168 32.83 4.63 13.39
C THR A 168 32.60 6.12 13.15
N LEU A 169 31.99 6.49 12.03
CA LEU A 169 31.66 7.89 11.75
C LEU A 169 30.62 8.47 12.72
N ALA A 170 29.65 7.66 13.16
CA ALA A 170 28.65 8.07 14.15
C ALA A 170 29.29 8.32 15.54
N ASP A 171 30.27 7.51 15.92
CA ASP A 171 31.03 7.68 17.16
C ASP A 171 31.94 8.91 17.12
N GLU A 172 32.50 9.23 15.95
CA GLU A 172 33.37 10.41 15.73
C GLU A 172 32.58 11.72 15.64
N HIS A 173 31.35 11.68 15.10
CA HIS A 173 30.47 12.85 14.92
C HIS A 173 29.10 12.70 15.59
N PRO A 174 29.05 12.54 16.93
CA PRO A 174 27.79 12.33 17.64
C PRO A 174 26.83 13.53 17.51
N SER A 175 27.37 14.75 17.41
CA SER A 175 26.57 15.97 17.18
C SER A 175 25.93 16.00 15.79
N ALA A 176 26.58 15.42 14.78
CA ALA A 176 26.01 15.31 13.45
C ALA A 176 24.90 14.28 13.38
N LEU A 177 25.03 13.18 14.14
CA LEU A 177 23.96 12.18 14.30
C LEU A 177 22.74 12.80 15.00
N LEU A 178 22.96 13.58 16.07
CA LEU A 178 21.93 14.33 16.78
C LEU A 178 21.23 15.35 15.89
N ASP A 179 21.99 16.12 15.11
CA ASP A 179 21.46 17.09 14.18
C ASP A 179 20.76 16.43 12.98
N ALA A 180 21.24 15.27 12.51
CA ALA A 180 20.57 14.47 11.48
C ALA A 180 19.23 13.94 11.97
N ASP A 181 19.19 13.43 13.20
CA ASP A 181 17.96 12.94 13.83
C ASP A 181 16.94 14.08 14.03
N ARG A 182 17.42 15.28 14.37
CA ARG A 182 16.59 16.49 14.54
C ARG A 182 16.18 17.16 13.22
N ARG A 183 17.00 17.11 12.17
CA ARG A 183 16.79 17.80 10.86
C ARG A 183 16.29 16.90 9.76
N ALA A 184 16.39 15.57 9.87
CA ALA A 184 15.66 14.69 8.99
C ALA A 184 14.19 15.13 9.05
N PRO A 185 13.51 15.36 7.91
CA PRO A 185 12.09 15.64 7.96
C PRO A 185 11.45 14.49 8.71
N LEU A 186 10.98 14.80 9.93
CA LEU A 186 10.12 13.97 10.73
C LEU A 186 8.84 13.77 9.91
N ARG A 187 8.85 12.86 8.94
CA ARG A 187 7.65 12.11 8.61
C ARG A 187 7.42 11.18 9.79
N ALA A 188 6.78 11.81 10.78
CA ALA A 188 6.21 11.33 12.02
C ALA A 188 6.57 9.89 12.41
N THR A 189 7.53 9.73 13.32
CA THR A 189 7.42 8.68 14.34
C THR A 189 8.01 9.19 15.66
N ALA A 190 7.11 9.66 16.52
CA ALA A 190 7.25 9.76 17.98
C ALA A 190 8.06 10.93 18.59
N SER A 191 7.58 12.16 18.41
CA SER A 191 7.44 13.10 19.55
C SER A 191 6.22 14.04 19.43
N SER A 192 5.29 13.69 18.56
CA SER A 192 3.87 13.88 18.78
C SER A 192 3.24 12.61 18.21
N LEU A 193 2.46 11.89 19.02
CA LEU A 193 1.32 11.16 18.47
C LEU A 193 0.68 12.13 17.48
N PRO A 194 0.38 11.77 16.21
CA PRO A 194 -0.32 12.69 15.32
C PRO A 194 -1.46 13.29 16.12
N THR A 195 -1.32 14.58 16.47
CA THR A 195 -2.23 15.24 17.39
C THR A 195 -3.57 15.02 16.76
N ALA A 196 -4.46 14.28 17.43
CA ALA A 196 -5.70 13.75 16.85
C ALA A 196 -6.18 14.72 15.78
N THR A 197 -6.01 14.35 14.50
CA THR A 197 -6.28 15.26 13.38
C THR A 197 -7.68 15.74 13.64
N THR A 198 -7.84 17.04 13.91
CA THR A 198 -9.14 17.55 14.34
C THR A 198 -10.12 17.16 13.24
N ASP A 199 -11.35 16.83 13.60
CA ASP A 199 -12.33 16.39 12.59
C ASP A 199 -12.49 17.45 11.48
N LEU A 200 -12.22 18.73 11.79
CA LEU A 200 -12.09 19.83 10.84
C LEU A 200 -10.95 19.66 9.82
N ALA A 201 -9.73 19.36 10.27
CA ALA A 201 -8.59 19.14 9.38
C ALA A 201 -8.78 17.92 8.48
N HIS A 202 -9.38 16.86 9.02
CA HIS A 202 -9.77 15.68 8.26
C HIS A 202 -10.82 16.01 7.18
N THR A 203 -11.86 16.76 7.56
CA THR A 203 -12.92 17.18 6.64
C THR A 203 -12.35 18.02 5.50
N ALA A 204 -11.45 18.96 5.80
CA ALA A 204 -10.78 19.78 4.78
C ALA A 204 -9.90 18.94 3.83
N ALA A 205 -9.15 17.97 4.35
CA ALA A 205 -8.33 17.07 3.54
C ALA A 205 -9.19 16.19 2.60
N ARG A 206 -10.34 15.72 3.10
CA ARG A 206 -11.32 14.99 2.28
C ARG A 206 -11.90 15.87 1.18
N GLU A 207 -12.36 17.08 1.52
CA GLU A 207 -12.91 18.03 0.55
C GLU A 207 -11.90 18.37 -0.55
N GLN A 208 -10.63 18.59 -0.19
CA GLN A 208 -9.57 18.80 -1.18
C GLN A 208 -9.40 17.57 -2.08
N SER A 209 -9.35 16.37 -1.50
CA SER A 209 -9.22 15.13 -2.29
C SER A 209 -10.38 14.92 -3.25
N LEU A 210 -11.60 15.27 -2.82
CA LEU A 210 -12.80 15.22 -3.66
C LEU A 210 -12.77 16.27 -4.76
N ALA A 211 -12.31 17.49 -4.48
CA ALA A 211 -12.15 18.53 -5.49
C ALA A 211 -11.12 18.12 -6.56
N ASP A 212 -10.00 17.51 -6.14
CA ASP A 212 -8.98 16.98 -7.06
C ASP A 212 -9.58 15.86 -7.93
N LEU A 213 -10.33 14.94 -7.33
CA LEU A 213 -11.01 13.87 -8.05
C LEU A 213 -12.06 14.41 -9.04
N GLN A 214 -12.83 15.43 -8.67
CA GLN A 214 -13.76 16.12 -9.56
C GLN A 214 -13.06 16.76 -10.75
N ALA A 215 -11.90 17.39 -10.53
CA ALA A 215 -11.09 17.97 -11.59
C ALA A 215 -10.59 16.90 -12.57
N VAL A 216 -10.06 15.77 -12.04
CA VAL A 216 -9.60 14.64 -12.85
C VAL A 216 -10.74 14.00 -13.64
N TYR A 217 -11.89 13.79 -13.02
CA TYR A 217 -13.08 13.27 -13.70
C TYR A 217 -13.51 14.19 -14.85
N ALA A 218 -13.50 15.50 -14.63
CA ALA A 218 -13.88 16.49 -15.63
C ALA A 218 -12.86 16.65 -16.78
N SER A 219 -11.57 16.40 -16.55
CA SER A 219 -10.51 16.53 -17.57
C SER A 219 -10.25 15.22 -18.32
N GLU A 220 -10.07 14.12 -17.61
CA GLU A 220 -9.50 12.86 -18.12
C GLU A 220 -10.50 11.70 -18.08
N GLY A 221 -11.53 11.79 -17.25
CA GLY A 221 -12.39 10.64 -16.92
C GLY A 221 -11.69 9.64 -15.99
N ILE A 222 -12.39 8.57 -15.64
CA ILE A 222 -11.95 7.60 -14.63
C ILE A 222 -12.32 6.16 -15.00
N SER A 223 -11.66 5.19 -14.36
CA SER A 223 -12.13 3.80 -14.28
C SER A 223 -12.53 3.46 -12.86
N LEU A 224 -13.62 2.71 -12.70
CA LEU A 224 -14.15 2.34 -11.38
C LEU A 224 -13.69 0.94 -10.99
N PHE A 225 -13.32 0.75 -9.73
CA PHE A 225 -12.99 -0.55 -9.15
C PHE A 225 -13.95 -0.83 -7.99
N LEU A 226 -14.81 -1.83 -8.14
CA LEU A 226 -15.91 -2.11 -7.23
C LEU A 226 -15.68 -3.39 -6.43
N GLY A 227 -15.91 -3.32 -5.13
CA GLY A 227 -15.88 -4.46 -4.22
C GLY A 227 -17.22 -4.70 -3.55
N ALA A 228 -17.28 -5.71 -2.69
CA ALA A 228 -18.54 -6.18 -2.12
C ALA A 228 -19.29 -5.07 -1.37
N GLY A 229 -18.56 -4.11 -0.80
CA GLY A 229 -19.13 -2.96 -0.10
C GLY A 229 -20.04 -2.08 -0.99
N ALA A 230 -19.89 -2.10 -2.32
CA ALA A 230 -20.76 -1.37 -3.23
C ALA A 230 -22.19 -1.95 -3.27
N SER A 231 -22.33 -3.27 -3.06
CA SER A 231 -23.61 -3.99 -3.18
C SER A 231 -24.28 -4.28 -1.83
N VAL A 232 -23.65 -3.96 -0.69
CA VAL A 232 -24.18 -4.29 0.66
C VAL A 232 -25.53 -3.62 0.93
N GLU A 233 -25.75 -2.38 0.47
CA GLU A 233 -27.02 -1.67 0.66
C GLU A 233 -28.21 -2.33 -0.07
N PHE A 234 -27.93 -3.17 -1.07
CA PHE A 234 -28.92 -4.01 -1.75
C PHE A 234 -29.23 -5.33 -1.03
N GLY A 235 -28.61 -5.56 0.13
CA GLY A 235 -28.77 -6.79 0.91
C GLY A 235 -27.76 -7.89 0.55
N LEU A 236 -26.75 -7.60 -0.27
CA LEU A 236 -25.71 -8.60 -0.56
C LEU A 236 -24.76 -8.78 0.62
N PRO A 237 -24.39 -10.04 0.92
CA PRO A 237 -23.41 -10.32 1.96
C PRO A 237 -21.99 -9.88 1.55
N SER A 238 -21.20 -9.47 2.53
CA SER A 238 -19.76 -9.30 2.35
C SER A 238 -19.05 -10.65 2.16
N TRP A 239 -17.80 -10.63 1.70
CA TRP A 239 -17.02 -11.86 1.48
C TRP A 239 -16.96 -12.80 2.69
N SER A 240 -16.74 -12.24 3.89
CA SER A 240 -16.69 -13.03 5.12
C SER A 240 -18.06 -13.62 5.49
N GLN A 241 -19.14 -12.91 5.18
CA GLN A 241 -20.51 -13.40 5.35
C GLN A 241 -20.82 -14.52 4.37
N ILE A 242 -20.40 -14.40 3.10
CA ILE A 242 -20.54 -15.48 2.09
C ILE A 242 -19.87 -16.76 2.58
N ILE A 243 -18.61 -16.68 3.04
CA ILE A 243 -17.90 -17.85 3.58
C ILE A 243 -18.65 -18.43 4.79
N ALA A 244 -19.09 -17.60 5.73
CA ALA A 244 -19.78 -18.04 6.93
C ALA A 244 -21.13 -18.73 6.63
N ASP A 245 -21.85 -18.25 5.62
CA ASP A 245 -23.15 -18.80 5.23
C ASP A 245 -23.02 -20.05 4.38
N LEU A 246 -22.02 -20.14 3.50
CA LEU A 246 -21.71 -21.38 2.80
C LEU A 246 -21.22 -22.47 3.76
N TYR A 247 -20.43 -22.10 4.77
CA TYR A 247 -20.03 -23.03 5.82
C TYR A 247 -21.23 -23.53 6.62
N ARG A 248 -22.19 -22.64 6.95
CA ARG A 248 -23.47 -23.03 7.57
C ARG A 248 -24.21 -24.02 6.68
N SER A 249 -24.36 -23.72 5.39
CA SER A 249 -25.03 -24.63 4.45
C SER A 249 -24.36 -26.00 4.37
N ALA A 250 -23.03 -26.07 4.42
CA ALA A 250 -22.29 -27.33 4.43
C ALA A 250 -22.52 -28.12 5.74
N LEU A 251 -22.50 -27.44 6.89
CA LEU A 251 -22.72 -28.04 8.20
C LEU A 251 -24.14 -28.57 8.39
N GLU A 252 -25.17 -27.79 8.00
CA GLU A 252 -26.57 -28.20 8.11
C GLU A 252 -26.86 -29.48 7.33
N GLU A 253 -26.17 -29.68 6.21
CA GLU A 253 -26.30 -30.85 5.36
C GLU A 253 -25.54 -32.07 5.92
N GLU A 254 -24.38 -31.86 6.55
CA GLU A 254 -23.55 -32.93 7.12
C GLU A 254 -24.04 -33.42 8.49
N LEU A 255 -24.44 -32.49 9.37
CA LEU A 255 -24.88 -32.78 10.75
C LEU A 255 -26.41 -32.99 10.85
N GLY A 256 -27.12 -32.81 9.74
CA GLY A 256 -28.58 -32.82 9.70
C GLY A 256 -29.21 -31.63 10.43
N SER A 257 -30.52 -31.46 10.26
CA SER A 257 -31.33 -30.36 10.85
C SER A 257 -31.53 -30.45 12.38
N SER A 258 -30.57 -31.01 13.11
CA SER A 258 -30.61 -31.21 14.57
C SER A 258 -30.00 -30.08 15.38
N LEU A 259 -29.27 -29.16 14.75
CA LEU A 259 -28.67 -28.01 15.41
C LEU A 259 -29.71 -26.90 15.61
N SER A 260 -29.78 -26.38 16.83
CA SER A 260 -30.54 -25.17 17.12
C SER A 260 -29.95 -23.95 16.41
N ARG A 261 -30.78 -22.92 16.21
CA ARG A 261 -30.34 -21.65 15.61
C ARG A 261 -29.17 -21.00 16.39
N GLU A 262 -29.14 -21.18 17.71
CA GLU A 262 -28.06 -20.66 18.56
C GLU A 262 -26.75 -21.42 18.39
N GLU A 263 -26.80 -22.75 18.25
CA GLU A 263 -25.61 -23.58 17.99
C GLU A 263 -25.01 -23.27 16.62
N LEU A 264 -25.85 -23.12 15.59
CA LEU A 264 -25.40 -22.70 14.25
C LEU A 264 -24.71 -21.33 14.30
N ALA A 265 -25.28 -20.36 15.02
CA ALA A 265 -24.67 -19.03 15.16
C ALA A 265 -23.30 -19.09 15.89
N HIS A 266 -23.15 -19.96 16.90
CA HIS A 266 -21.87 -20.15 17.59
C HIS A 266 -20.82 -20.82 16.69
N LEU A 267 -21.20 -21.87 15.94
CA LEU A 267 -20.33 -22.54 15.00
C LEU A 267 -19.88 -21.64 13.86
N GLN A 268 -20.76 -20.75 13.38
CA GLN A 268 -20.39 -19.73 12.40
C GLN A 268 -19.35 -18.75 12.94
N ARG A 269 -19.56 -18.19 14.14
CA ARG A 269 -18.58 -17.30 14.78
C ARG A 269 -17.24 -18.00 14.99
N LEU A 270 -17.28 -19.27 15.40
CA LEU A 270 -16.09 -20.09 15.57
C LEU A 270 -15.38 -20.31 14.24
N THR A 271 -16.11 -20.59 13.17
CA THR A 271 -15.54 -20.78 11.82
C THR A 271 -14.84 -19.53 11.33
N VAL A 272 -15.48 -18.36 11.44
CA VAL A 272 -14.86 -17.07 11.05
C VAL A 272 -13.57 -16.83 11.84
N ARG A 273 -13.56 -17.15 13.14
CA ARG A 273 -12.35 -17.07 13.97
C ARG A 273 -11.27 -18.10 13.64
N LEU A 274 -11.64 -19.34 13.31
CA LEU A 274 -10.68 -20.37 12.89
C LEU A 274 -10.13 -20.06 11.48
N SER A 275 -10.87 -19.28 10.70
CA SER A 275 -10.59 -18.91 9.32
C SER A 275 -9.95 -17.53 9.17
N SER A 276 -9.81 -16.76 10.26
CA SER A 276 -9.35 -15.37 10.23
C SER A 276 -7.95 -15.24 9.63
N ASP A 277 -7.12 -16.25 9.84
CA ASP A 277 -5.73 -16.24 9.41
C ASP A 277 -5.60 -16.51 7.91
N SER A 278 -6.60 -17.14 7.28
CA SER A 278 -6.62 -17.37 5.84
C SER A 278 -8.05 -17.58 5.28
N PRO A 279 -8.75 -16.48 4.92
CA PRO A 279 -10.09 -16.55 4.33
C PRO A 279 -10.14 -17.41 3.05
N LEU A 280 -9.06 -17.43 2.27
CA LEU A 280 -8.95 -18.24 1.06
C LEU A 280 -8.86 -19.74 1.35
N GLN A 281 -8.21 -20.14 2.45
CA GLN A 281 -8.20 -21.54 2.87
C GLN A 281 -9.57 -21.98 3.38
N ALA A 282 -10.27 -21.10 4.09
CA ALA A 282 -11.64 -21.35 4.52
C ALA A 282 -12.60 -21.51 3.34
N ALA A 283 -12.51 -20.62 2.35
CA ALA A 283 -13.24 -20.72 1.09
C ALA A 283 -12.97 -22.06 0.38
N ARG A 284 -11.70 -22.51 0.35
CA ARG A 284 -11.30 -23.81 -0.22
C ARG A 284 -11.90 -25.00 0.54
N ALA A 285 -11.91 -24.95 1.88
CA ALA A 285 -12.48 -26.00 2.71
C ALA A 285 -14.00 -26.15 2.46
N VAL A 286 -14.71 -25.02 2.42
CA VAL A 286 -16.13 -24.97 2.11
C VAL A 286 -16.43 -25.49 0.72
N GLN A 287 -15.67 -25.06 -0.29
CA GLN A 287 -15.84 -25.52 -1.67
C GLN A 287 -15.68 -27.04 -1.76
N ARG A 288 -14.68 -27.62 -1.07
CA ARG A 288 -14.48 -29.07 -1.01
C ARG A 288 -15.63 -29.82 -0.34
N ALA A 289 -16.11 -29.30 0.80
CA ALA A 289 -17.24 -29.91 1.52
C ALA A 289 -18.50 -29.95 0.65
N LEU A 290 -18.83 -28.84 -0.01
CA LEU A 290 -20.00 -28.74 -0.89
C LEU A 290 -19.87 -29.60 -2.15
N ALA A 291 -18.67 -29.72 -2.73
CA ALA A 291 -18.42 -30.56 -3.90
C ALA A 291 -18.60 -32.06 -3.60
N GLN A 292 -18.23 -32.51 -2.40
CA GLN A 292 -18.43 -33.91 -1.97
C GLN A 292 -19.92 -34.27 -1.83
N GLN A 293 -20.78 -33.29 -1.62
CA GLN A 293 -22.23 -33.46 -1.46
C GLN A 293 -22.99 -33.49 -2.81
N GLY A 294 -22.29 -33.42 -3.96
CA GLY A 294 -22.88 -33.66 -5.28
C GLY A 294 -23.82 -32.57 -5.81
N LYS A 295 -23.91 -31.40 -5.17
CA LYS A 295 -24.64 -30.22 -5.67
C LYS A 295 -23.69 -29.20 -6.31
N GLY A 296 -24.19 -28.41 -7.26
CA GLY A 296 -23.43 -27.31 -7.88
C GLY A 296 -23.01 -26.28 -6.82
N PHE A 297 -21.71 -26.05 -6.70
CA PHE A 297 -21.15 -25.06 -5.77
C PHE A 297 -21.66 -23.64 -6.11
N GLU A 298 -21.71 -23.34 -7.40
CA GLU A 298 -22.14 -22.07 -7.99
C GLU A 298 -23.62 -21.79 -7.70
N GLU A 299 -24.48 -22.81 -7.75
CA GLU A 299 -25.91 -22.69 -7.43
C GLU A 299 -26.12 -22.31 -5.96
N ARG A 300 -25.37 -22.93 -5.05
CA ARG A 300 -25.43 -22.59 -3.62
C ARG A 300 -24.86 -21.21 -3.35
N LEU A 301 -23.73 -20.88 -3.97
CA LEU A 301 -23.13 -19.55 -3.85
C LEU A 301 -24.10 -18.47 -4.34
N SER A 302 -24.75 -18.68 -5.49
CA SER A 302 -25.81 -17.78 -5.98
C SER A 302 -26.98 -17.68 -5.00
N SER A 303 -27.45 -18.81 -4.44
CA SER A 303 -28.54 -18.79 -3.46
C SER A 303 -28.20 -18.01 -2.18
N VAL A 304 -26.95 -18.08 -1.72
CA VAL A 304 -26.47 -17.32 -0.56
C VAL A 304 -26.31 -15.85 -0.90
N LEU A 305 -25.79 -15.54 -2.09
CA LEU A 305 -25.54 -14.19 -2.57
C LEU A 305 -26.83 -13.38 -2.69
N TYR A 306 -27.88 -13.96 -3.26
CA TYR A 306 -29.13 -13.26 -3.57
C TYR A 306 -30.27 -13.47 -2.57
N ARG A 307 -30.04 -14.20 -1.46
CA ARG A 307 -31.08 -14.59 -0.48
C ARG A 307 -31.88 -13.40 0.06
N ASP A 308 -31.18 -12.35 0.45
CA ASP A 308 -31.74 -11.20 1.18
C ASP A 308 -31.91 -9.97 0.28
N VAL A 309 -31.86 -10.14 -1.05
CA VAL A 309 -32.04 -9.06 -2.02
C VAL A 309 -33.52 -8.66 -2.08
N GLY A 310 -33.82 -7.55 -1.43
CA GLY A 310 -35.16 -6.96 -1.36
C GLY A 310 -35.40 -5.84 -2.37
N ALA A 311 -36.68 -5.44 -2.51
CA ALA A 311 -37.06 -4.21 -3.19
C ALA A 311 -36.85 -3.00 -2.23
N ASP A 312 -36.08 -2.03 -2.69
CA ASP A 312 -35.48 -0.91 -1.95
C ASP A 312 -36.39 -0.11 -1.00
N GLY A 313 -35.77 0.40 0.09
CA GLY A 313 -36.26 1.49 0.94
C GLY A 313 -35.50 2.81 0.79
N GLY A 314 -34.61 2.99 -0.21
CA GLY A 314 -33.76 4.18 -0.37
C GLY A 314 -33.11 4.34 -1.76
N ARG A 315 -32.17 5.30 -1.91
CA ARG A 315 -31.27 5.45 -3.08
C ARG A 315 -29.89 4.85 -2.74
N PRO A 316 -29.58 3.60 -3.10
CA PRO A 316 -28.34 2.97 -2.70
C PRO A 316 -27.12 3.49 -3.48
N LEU A 317 -25.91 3.22 -3.00
CA LEU A 317 -24.64 3.60 -3.64
C LEU A 317 -24.54 3.16 -5.12
N LEU A 318 -25.02 1.96 -5.48
CA LEU A 318 -25.02 1.52 -6.89
C LEU A 318 -25.86 2.43 -7.80
N TRP A 319 -26.88 3.13 -7.28
CA TRP A 319 -27.64 4.09 -8.09
C TRP A 319 -26.78 5.30 -8.44
N ALA A 320 -26.03 5.85 -7.48
CA ALA A 320 -25.11 6.96 -7.72
C ALA A 320 -23.98 6.55 -8.68
N ILE A 321 -23.45 5.32 -8.54
CA ILE A 321 -22.48 4.76 -9.48
C ILE A 321 -23.09 4.62 -10.88
N SER A 322 -24.34 4.17 -10.98
CA SER A 322 -25.02 4.02 -12.26
C SER A 322 -25.32 5.36 -12.93
N ASP A 323 -25.65 6.39 -12.15
CA ASP A 323 -25.80 7.78 -12.62
C ASP A 323 -24.45 8.31 -13.14
N LEU A 324 -23.35 8.05 -12.43
CA LEU A 324 -21.99 8.43 -12.84
C LEU A 324 -21.57 7.79 -14.17
N CYS A 325 -22.02 6.57 -14.44
CA CYS A 325 -21.76 5.85 -15.69
C CYS A 325 -22.58 6.37 -16.89
N MET A 326 -23.52 7.31 -16.70
CA MET A 326 -24.30 7.86 -17.79
C MET A 326 -23.45 8.75 -18.71
N ALA A 327 -23.59 8.56 -20.01
CA ALA A 327 -22.94 9.43 -20.98
C ALA A 327 -23.53 10.85 -20.94
N THR A 328 -22.65 11.85 -20.88
CA THR A 328 -23.03 13.27 -20.97
C THR A 328 -23.00 13.73 -22.43
N ARG A 329 -23.31 15.01 -22.70
CA ARG A 329 -23.15 15.62 -24.03
C ARG A 329 -21.72 15.52 -24.58
N ARG A 330 -20.72 15.33 -23.71
CA ARG A 330 -19.30 15.17 -24.07
C ARG A 330 -18.85 13.71 -24.17
N GLY A 331 -19.78 12.76 -24.06
CA GLY A 331 -19.50 11.32 -24.00
C GLY A 331 -19.50 10.77 -22.58
N SER A 332 -19.24 9.46 -22.46
CA SER A 332 -18.98 8.82 -21.15
C SER A 332 -17.63 9.27 -20.62
N ARG A 333 -17.58 9.56 -19.32
CA ARG A 333 -16.33 9.85 -18.60
C ARG A 333 -15.87 8.67 -17.75
N VAL A 334 -16.69 7.63 -17.65
CA VAL A 334 -16.29 6.34 -17.10
C VAL A 334 -15.81 5.48 -18.26
N HIS A 335 -14.51 5.17 -18.26
CA HIS A 335 -13.86 4.38 -19.31
C HIS A 335 -14.17 2.89 -19.17
N SER A 336 -14.16 2.39 -17.93
CA SER A 336 -14.48 1.01 -17.60
C SER A 336 -14.87 0.84 -16.14
N VAL A 337 -15.57 -0.25 -15.84
CA VAL A 337 -15.79 -0.71 -14.48
C VAL A 337 -15.11 -2.07 -14.31
N VAL A 338 -14.30 -2.22 -13.28
CA VAL A 338 -13.70 -3.48 -12.86
C VAL A 338 -14.34 -3.87 -11.55
N THR A 339 -15.06 -4.99 -11.51
CA THR A 339 -15.73 -5.46 -10.31
C THR A 339 -15.14 -6.78 -9.82
N TYR A 340 -14.94 -6.87 -8.52
CA TYR A 340 -14.53 -8.08 -7.81
C TYR A 340 -15.74 -8.86 -7.29
N ASN A 341 -16.95 -8.33 -7.53
CA ASN A 341 -18.19 -8.94 -7.10
C ASN A 341 -18.67 -9.96 -8.12
N PHE A 342 -19.40 -10.96 -7.63
CA PHE A 342 -20.04 -11.95 -8.47
C PHE A 342 -21.40 -11.51 -8.99
N ASP A 343 -21.98 -10.44 -8.46
CA ASP A 343 -23.32 -10.02 -8.82
C ASP A 343 -23.41 -9.18 -10.10
N ASP A 344 -24.61 -9.13 -10.69
CA ASP A 344 -24.97 -8.31 -11.86
C ASP A 344 -25.85 -7.08 -11.52
N LEU A 345 -25.87 -6.66 -10.24
CA LEU A 345 -26.77 -5.57 -9.80
C LEU A 345 -26.40 -4.21 -10.42
N LEU A 346 -25.12 -3.99 -10.74
CA LEU A 346 -24.73 -2.78 -11.45
C LEU A 346 -25.36 -2.76 -12.84
N GLU A 347 -25.29 -3.86 -13.58
CA GLU A 347 -25.83 -3.99 -14.92
C GLU A 347 -27.34 -3.90 -14.95
N GLU A 348 -28.03 -4.51 -13.98
CA GLU A 348 -29.47 -4.31 -13.78
C GLU A 348 -29.78 -2.81 -13.64
N ASN A 349 -29.04 -2.09 -12.79
CA ASN A 349 -29.22 -0.66 -12.58
C ASN A 349 -28.86 0.20 -13.81
N LEU A 350 -27.81 -0.15 -14.56
CA LEU A 350 -27.41 0.51 -15.80
C LEU A 350 -28.45 0.32 -16.91
N ALA A 351 -29.05 -0.87 -17.00
CA ALA A 351 -30.13 -1.17 -17.95
C ALA A 351 -31.35 -0.27 -17.72
N THR A 352 -31.73 0.00 -16.46
CA THR A 352 -32.83 0.94 -16.15
C THR A 352 -32.57 2.37 -16.65
N ARG A 353 -31.29 2.77 -16.75
CA ARG A 353 -30.83 4.07 -17.26
C ARG A 353 -30.52 4.09 -18.75
N ARG A 354 -30.77 2.97 -19.45
CA ARG A 354 -30.47 2.79 -20.88
C ARG A 354 -28.98 2.97 -21.21
N VAL A 355 -28.10 2.72 -20.25
CA VAL A 355 -26.66 2.63 -20.50
C VAL A 355 -26.39 1.24 -21.09
N LYS A 356 -25.76 1.19 -22.27
CA LYS A 356 -25.34 -0.07 -22.88
C LYS A 356 -24.08 -0.55 -22.15
N ALA A 357 -24.24 -1.51 -21.25
CA ALA A 357 -23.11 -2.14 -20.55
C ALA A 357 -22.87 -3.55 -21.11
N LEU A 358 -21.61 -3.96 -21.19
CA LEU A 358 -21.22 -5.34 -21.51
C LEU A 358 -20.50 -5.95 -20.30
N SER A 359 -21.10 -6.97 -19.69
CA SER A 359 -20.44 -7.80 -18.68
C SER A 359 -19.38 -8.67 -19.35
N VAL A 360 -18.12 -8.46 -18.96
CA VAL A 360 -16.95 -9.18 -19.45
C VAL A 360 -16.46 -10.10 -18.34
N PHE A 361 -16.71 -11.38 -18.50
CA PHE A 361 -16.30 -12.45 -17.58
C PHE A 361 -15.53 -13.58 -18.29
N GLU A 362 -15.17 -13.39 -19.57
CA GLU A 362 -14.37 -14.32 -20.37
C GLU A 362 -13.43 -13.55 -21.31
N ALA A 363 -12.26 -14.13 -21.62
CA ALA A 363 -11.25 -13.51 -22.48
C ALA A 363 -11.74 -13.20 -23.92
N SER A 364 -12.79 -13.87 -24.39
CA SER A 364 -13.32 -13.72 -25.75
C SER A 364 -14.27 -12.53 -25.93
N ALA A 365 -14.72 -11.93 -24.83
CA ALA A 365 -15.63 -10.80 -24.88
C ALA A 365 -14.88 -9.52 -25.31
N ALA A 366 -15.43 -8.84 -26.32
CA ALA A 366 -14.86 -7.62 -26.88
C ALA A 366 -15.92 -6.50 -26.81
N PRO A 367 -15.76 -5.52 -25.91
CA PRO A 367 -16.64 -4.36 -25.82
C PRO A 367 -16.63 -3.53 -27.10
N ARG A 368 -17.80 -3.03 -27.52
CA ARG A 368 -17.88 -2.03 -28.60
C ARG A 368 -17.57 -0.63 -28.07
N ALA A 369 -17.24 0.27 -28.98
CA ALA A 369 -16.94 1.67 -28.63
C ALA A 369 -18.13 2.42 -28.00
N ASP A 370 -19.37 1.96 -28.21
CA ASP A 370 -20.58 2.54 -27.61
C ASP A 370 -21.09 1.77 -26.38
N GLU A 371 -20.34 0.78 -25.90
CA GLU A 371 -20.68 -0.06 -24.75
C GLU A 371 -19.69 0.22 -23.60
N LEU A 372 -20.22 0.37 -22.38
CA LEU A 372 -19.41 0.46 -21.16
C LEU A 372 -18.98 -0.95 -20.74
N PRO A 373 -17.68 -1.28 -20.73
CA PRO A 373 -17.24 -2.58 -20.26
C PRO A 373 -17.31 -2.69 -18.73
N VAL A 374 -17.93 -3.76 -18.25
CA VAL A 374 -17.96 -4.16 -16.83
C VAL A 374 -17.20 -5.48 -16.68
N TYR A 375 -15.96 -5.40 -16.21
CA TYR A 375 -15.05 -6.54 -16.10
C TYR A 375 -15.21 -7.26 -14.75
N HIS A 376 -15.69 -8.50 -14.76
CA HIS A 376 -15.80 -9.37 -13.58
C HIS A 376 -14.53 -10.18 -13.40
N VAL A 377 -13.54 -9.61 -12.71
CA VAL A 377 -12.21 -10.22 -12.60
C VAL A 377 -12.19 -11.48 -11.73
N HIS A 378 -13.25 -11.69 -10.95
CA HIS A 378 -13.45 -12.92 -10.18
C HIS A 378 -14.55 -13.83 -10.75
N GLY A 379 -15.10 -13.51 -11.93
CA GLY A 379 -16.24 -14.21 -12.52
C GLY A 379 -17.59 -13.60 -12.12
N LEU A 380 -18.63 -14.05 -12.79
CA LEU A 380 -19.99 -13.52 -12.70
C LEU A 380 -20.98 -14.66 -12.38
N LEU A 381 -21.87 -14.41 -11.43
CA LEU A 381 -23.01 -15.23 -11.05
C LEU A 381 -24.27 -14.37 -11.16
N PRO A 382 -24.87 -14.27 -12.36
CA PRO A 382 -26.03 -13.41 -12.56
C PRO A 382 -27.22 -13.89 -11.73
N ARG A 383 -28.04 -12.95 -11.26
CA ARG A 383 -29.27 -13.27 -10.51
C ARG A 383 -30.25 -14.09 -11.35
N ASP A 384 -30.37 -13.75 -12.63
CA ASP A 384 -31.08 -14.53 -13.63
C ASP A 384 -30.11 -14.98 -14.73
N PRO A 385 -29.77 -16.29 -14.81
CA PRO A 385 -28.90 -16.83 -15.86
C PRO A 385 -29.40 -16.58 -17.29
N ALA A 386 -30.69 -16.27 -17.50
CA ALA A 386 -31.22 -15.90 -18.81
C ALA A 386 -30.75 -14.50 -19.26
N ASN A 387 -30.42 -13.61 -18.33
CA ASN A 387 -30.05 -12.21 -18.63
C ASN A 387 -28.68 -12.07 -19.30
N THR A 388 -27.76 -12.99 -19.07
CA THR A 388 -26.41 -12.90 -19.66
C THR A 388 -26.37 -13.37 -21.12
N GLY A 389 -27.43 -14.03 -21.60
CA GLY A 389 -27.53 -14.56 -22.96
C GLY A 389 -26.43 -15.57 -23.35
N ARG A 390 -25.58 -15.96 -22.40
CA ARG A 390 -24.42 -16.84 -22.58
C ARG A 390 -24.20 -17.67 -21.30
N PRO A 391 -24.03 -19.00 -21.40
CA PRO A 391 -23.64 -19.80 -20.25
C PRO A 391 -22.21 -19.42 -19.83
N ALA A 392 -21.99 -19.14 -18.55
CA ALA A 392 -20.66 -18.90 -18.01
C ALA A 392 -19.78 -20.15 -18.24
N ARG A 393 -18.67 -19.98 -18.97
CA ARG A 393 -17.70 -21.07 -19.22
C ARG A 393 -16.50 -21.03 -18.27
N GLU A 394 -16.17 -19.85 -17.75
CA GLU A 394 -15.07 -19.68 -16.81
C GLU A 394 -15.54 -19.87 -15.35
N PRO A 395 -14.79 -20.61 -14.52
CA PRO A 395 -15.13 -20.85 -13.13
C PRO A 395 -14.94 -19.58 -12.29
N VAL A 396 -15.79 -19.42 -11.27
CA VAL A 396 -15.70 -18.33 -10.31
C VAL A 396 -14.40 -18.40 -9.49
N VAL A 397 -13.71 -17.27 -9.36
CA VAL A 397 -12.49 -17.12 -8.56
C VAL A 397 -12.88 -16.97 -7.10
N PHE A 398 -13.16 -18.11 -6.46
CA PHE A 398 -13.64 -18.13 -5.08
C PHE A 398 -12.60 -18.62 -4.07
N ALA A 399 -11.86 -19.68 -4.41
CA ALA A 399 -10.94 -20.32 -3.48
C ALA A 399 -9.48 -20.08 -3.87
N GLU A 400 -8.61 -20.45 -2.93
CA GLU A 400 -7.15 -20.34 -3.04
C GLU A 400 -6.59 -20.86 -4.38
N GLN A 401 -7.16 -21.94 -4.93
CA GLN A 401 -6.65 -22.56 -6.17
C GLN A 401 -6.84 -21.65 -7.38
N GLN A 402 -8.00 -21.01 -7.49
CA GLN A 402 -8.31 -20.08 -8.58
C GLN A 402 -7.47 -18.80 -8.45
N TYR A 403 -7.27 -18.30 -7.22
CA TYR A 403 -6.36 -17.19 -6.97
C TYR A 403 -4.91 -17.53 -7.36
N HIS A 404 -4.40 -18.70 -6.99
CA HIS A 404 -3.05 -19.16 -7.37
C HIS A 404 -2.88 -19.23 -8.89
N ALA A 405 -3.92 -19.66 -9.62
CA ALA A 405 -3.88 -19.66 -11.09
C ALA A 405 -3.71 -18.24 -11.64
N LEU A 406 -4.46 -17.26 -11.11
CA LEU A 406 -4.32 -15.85 -11.49
C LEU A 406 -2.94 -15.27 -11.15
N TYR A 407 -2.32 -15.67 -10.04
CA TYR A 407 -0.96 -15.23 -9.71
C TYR A 407 0.11 -15.85 -10.61
N THR A 408 -0.06 -17.12 -10.92
CA THR A 408 0.94 -17.90 -11.68
C THR A 408 0.92 -17.55 -13.15
N ASP A 409 -0.21 -17.05 -13.66
CA ASP A 409 -0.34 -16.57 -15.04
C ASP A 409 -0.40 -15.04 -15.13
N PRO A 410 0.75 -14.35 -15.29
CA PRO A 410 0.79 -12.92 -15.55
C PRO A 410 0.01 -12.47 -16.79
N TYR A 411 -0.20 -13.37 -17.76
CA TYR A 411 -0.90 -13.07 -19.01
C TYR A 411 -2.39 -13.41 -18.96
N HIS A 412 -2.90 -13.81 -17.79
CA HIS A 412 -4.32 -13.99 -17.60
C HIS A 412 -5.06 -12.67 -17.93
N TRP A 413 -6.15 -12.77 -18.69
CA TRP A 413 -6.85 -11.61 -19.23
C TRP A 413 -7.28 -10.61 -18.15
N THR A 414 -7.71 -11.12 -16.98
CA THR A 414 -8.09 -10.29 -15.83
C THR A 414 -6.94 -9.44 -15.30
N ASN A 415 -5.70 -9.97 -15.29
CA ASN A 415 -4.51 -9.21 -14.87
C ASN A 415 -4.17 -8.12 -15.90
N ILE A 416 -4.29 -8.43 -17.19
CA ILE A 416 -4.01 -7.48 -18.28
C ILE A 416 -5.00 -6.32 -18.24
N VAL A 417 -6.30 -6.61 -18.15
CA VAL A 417 -7.36 -5.58 -18.09
C VAL A 417 -7.16 -4.65 -16.89
N GLN A 418 -6.91 -5.21 -15.70
CA GLN A 418 -6.65 -4.41 -14.50
C GLN A 418 -5.39 -3.55 -14.63
N LEU A 419 -4.29 -4.11 -15.15
CA LEU A 419 -3.06 -3.35 -15.36
C LEU A 419 -3.22 -2.23 -16.38
N ASN A 420 -3.96 -2.47 -17.46
CA ASN A 420 -4.25 -1.44 -18.46
C ASN A 420 -5.05 -0.30 -17.82
N ALA A 421 -6.12 -0.60 -17.08
CA ALA A 421 -6.89 0.41 -16.37
C ALA A 421 -6.04 1.22 -15.37
N ILE A 422 -5.19 0.54 -14.58
CA ILE A 422 -4.28 1.18 -13.62
C ILE A 422 -3.21 2.05 -14.31
N ARG A 423 -2.72 1.66 -15.49
CA ARG A 423 -1.69 2.44 -16.21
C ARG A 423 -2.26 3.63 -16.97
N GLU A 424 -3.41 3.45 -17.60
CA GLU A 424 -3.97 4.39 -18.56
C GLU A 424 -4.92 5.41 -17.91
N HIS A 425 -5.56 5.05 -16.80
CA HIS A 425 -6.63 5.85 -16.21
C HIS A 425 -6.44 6.09 -14.71
N THR A 426 -7.00 7.20 -14.24
CA THR A 426 -7.25 7.39 -12.81
C THR A 426 -8.31 6.38 -12.37
N CYS A 427 -8.01 5.63 -11.31
CA CYS A 427 -8.86 4.55 -10.82
C CYS A 427 -9.49 4.96 -9.50
N VAL A 428 -10.78 4.71 -9.35
CA VAL A 428 -11.54 5.01 -8.13
C VAL A 428 -12.03 3.70 -7.51
N PHE A 429 -11.47 3.34 -6.36
CA PHE A 429 -11.80 2.14 -5.62
C PHE A 429 -12.96 2.41 -4.64
N ILE A 430 -14.05 1.67 -4.78
CA ILE A 430 -15.29 1.83 -4.01
C ILE A 430 -15.71 0.47 -3.45
N GLY A 431 -15.94 0.39 -2.14
CA GLY A 431 -16.37 -0.85 -1.49
C GLY A 431 -15.30 -1.95 -1.45
N LEU A 432 -14.04 -1.61 -1.71
CA LEU A 432 -12.88 -2.51 -1.65
C LEU A 432 -12.08 -2.27 -0.36
N SER A 433 -11.67 -3.35 0.30
CA SER A 433 -10.82 -3.29 1.49
C SER A 433 -9.35 -2.98 1.18
N MET A 434 -8.94 -3.03 -0.10
CA MET A 434 -7.55 -2.89 -0.55
C MET A 434 -6.59 -3.92 0.07
N THR A 435 -7.13 -5.06 0.54
CA THR A 435 -6.37 -6.18 1.12
C THR A 435 -6.11 -7.31 0.14
N ASP A 436 -6.73 -7.28 -1.05
CA ASP A 436 -6.54 -8.28 -2.08
C ASP A 436 -5.08 -8.26 -2.57
N PRO A 437 -4.30 -9.35 -2.42
CA PRO A 437 -2.90 -9.30 -2.76
C PRO A 437 -2.63 -9.25 -4.27
N ASN A 438 -3.59 -9.61 -5.13
CA ASN A 438 -3.43 -9.54 -6.58
C ASN A 438 -3.58 -8.08 -7.02
N LEU A 439 -4.62 -7.39 -6.53
CA LEU A 439 -4.77 -5.95 -6.75
C LEU A 439 -3.54 -5.18 -6.25
N ARG A 440 -3.05 -5.46 -5.05
CA ARG A 440 -1.85 -4.79 -4.50
C ARG A 440 -0.60 -5.02 -5.36
N ARG A 441 -0.41 -6.24 -5.86
CA ARG A 441 0.67 -6.59 -6.81
C ARG A 441 0.55 -5.79 -8.09
N LEU A 442 -0.65 -5.68 -8.67
CA LEU A 442 -0.86 -4.96 -9.92
C LEU A 442 -0.67 -3.44 -9.74
N LEU A 443 -1.13 -2.89 -8.61
CA LEU A 443 -0.86 -1.50 -8.22
C LEU A 443 0.63 -1.22 -8.07
N GLU A 444 1.39 -2.11 -7.42
CA GLU A 444 2.85 -1.98 -7.30
C GLU A 444 3.53 -1.98 -8.68
N ILE A 445 3.07 -2.81 -9.62
CA ILE A 445 3.59 -2.83 -11.00
C ILE A 445 3.22 -1.52 -11.74
N GLY A 446 2.02 -0.99 -11.49
CA GLY A 446 1.54 0.28 -12.05
C GLY A 446 2.29 1.49 -11.51
N SER A 447 2.51 1.56 -10.19
CA SER A 447 3.13 2.69 -9.51
C SER A 447 4.61 2.86 -9.86
N ARG A 448 5.32 1.79 -10.23
CA ARG A 448 6.73 1.86 -10.71
C ARG A 448 6.97 2.82 -11.87
N SER A 449 5.93 3.16 -12.63
CA SER A 449 6.04 4.03 -13.81
C SER A 449 5.62 5.49 -13.53
N SER A 450 5.14 5.81 -12.32
CA SER A 450 4.58 7.12 -11.97
C SER A 450 5.05 7.57 -10.59
N GLU A 451 5.71 8.73 -10.52
CA GLU A 451 6.10 9.36 -9.25
C GLU A 451 4.93 10.06 -8.53
N THR A 452 3.77 10.17 -9.19
CA THR A 452 2.58 10.82 -8.63
C THR A 452 1.52 9.81 -8.22
N VAL A 453 0.79 10.13 -7.15
CA VAL A 453 -0.44 9.43 -6.74
C VAL A 453 -1.52 9.72 -7.77
N ARG A 454 -2.07 8.68 -8.42
CA ARG A 454 -3.04 8.84 -9.52
C ARG A 454 -4.42 8.27 -9.20
N HIS A 455 -4.51 7.39 -8.21
CA HIS A 455 -5.75 6.67 -7.92
C HIS A 455 -6.34 7.09 -6.58
N TYR A 456 -7.63 6.87 -6.39
CA TYR A 456 -8.36 7.24 -5.17
C TYR A 456 -9.07 6.02 -4.61
N ALA A 457 -8.98 5.80 -3.30
CA ALA A 457 -9.71 4.73 -2.61
C ALA A 457 -10.58 5.30 -1.49
N PHE A 458 -11.88 5.03 -1.54
CA PHE A 458 -12.79 5.38 -0.45
C PHE A 458 -12.64 4.35 0.68
N MET A 459 -12.18 4.79 1.85
CA MET A 459 -11.99 3.92 3.02
C MET A 459 -12.72 4.44 4.25
N LYS A 460 -13.31 3.53 5.03
CA LYS A 460 -14.00 3.88 6.27
C LYS A 460 -12.98 4.24 7.34
N ARG A 461 -13.10 5.44 7.91
CA ARG A 461 -12.32 5.85 9.08
C ARG A 461 -12.81 5.09 10.30
N ARG A 462 -11.90 4.51 11.06
CA ARG A 462 -12.22 3.82 12.32
C ARG A 462 -12.27 4.83 13.46
N THR A 463 -13.31 4.78 14.27
CA THR A 463 -13.45 5.66 15.44
C THR A 463 -13.23 4.89 16.75
N VAL A 464 -12.91 5.58 17.85
CA VAL A 464 -12.77 4.93 19.16
C VAL A 464 -14.04 4.15 19.55
N PRO A 465 -15.27 4.67 19.35
CA PRO A 465 -16.48 3.88 19.54
C PRO A 465 -16.55 2.60 18.70
N ASP A 466 -15.97 2.56 17.50
CA ASP A 466 -15.95 1.34 16.69
C ASP A 466 -15.05 0.27 17.30
N LEU A 467 -13.86 0.66 17.77
CA LEU A 467 -12.94 -0.27 18.45
C LEU A 467 -13.56 -0.86 19.71
N LEU A 468 -14.21 -0.02 20.53
CA LEU A 468 -14.85 -0.46 21.78
C LEU A 468 -16.06 -1.39 21.55
N ARG A 469 -16.71 -1.33 20.38
CA ARG A 469 -17.76 -2.27 19.99
C ARG A 469 -17.20 -3.62 19.54
N GLU A 470 -16.00 -3.63 18.98
CA GLU A 470 -15.35 -4.85 18.51
C GLU A 470 -14.68 -5.62 19.66
N ASP A 471 -14.14 -4.90 20.63
CA ASP A 471 -13.47 -5.48 21.79
C ASP A 471 -13.76 -4.67 23.05
N GLU A 472 -14.61 -5.22 23.92
CA GLU A 472 -14.99 -4.60 25.19
C GLU A 472 -13.80 -4.47 26.16
N THR A 473 -12.75 -5.29 26.02
CA THR A 473 -11.55 -5.21 26.88
C THR A 473 -10.77 -3.92 26.66
N LEU A 474 -10.96 -3.26 25.53
CA LEU A 474 -10.34 -1.96 25.22
C LEU A 474 -10.91 -0.81 26.06
N GLN A 475 -11.99 -1.01 26.82
CA GLN A 475 -12.52 -0.02 27.76
C GLN A 475 -11.50 0.34 28.86
N GLU A 476 -10.55 -0.54 29.16
CA GLU A 476 -9.48 -0.30 30.12
C GLU A 476 -8.39 0.65 29.57
N VAL A 477 -8.34 0.85 28.25
CA VAL A 477 -7.36 1.71 27.59
C VAL A 477 -7.89 3.16 27.55
N PRO A 478 -7.11 4.16 27.97
CA PRO A 478 -7.53 5.55 27.89
C PRO A 478 -7.93 5.95 26.46
N ALA A 479 -9.09 6.60 26.31
CA ALA A 479 -9.60 7.02 25.00
C ALA A 479 -8.62 7.91 24.20
N ALA A 480 -7.81 8.72 24.89
CA ALA A 480 -6.75 9.51 24.26
C ALA A 480 -5.67 8.64 23.60
N THR A 481 -5.31 7.52 24.24
CA THR A 481 -4.36 6.53 23.70
C THR A 481 -4.96 5.83 22.49
N LEU A 482 -6.23 5.41 22.56
CA LEU A 482 -6.95 4.79 21.43
C LEU A 482 -7.06 5.76 20.25
N GLY A 483 -7.41 7.02 20.49
CA GLY A 483 -7.47 8.04 19.45
C GLY A 483 -6.12 8.29 18.78
N SER A 484 -5.05 8.30 19.58
CA SER A 484 -3.68 8.46 19.08
C SER A 484 -3.20 7.26 18.28
N PHE A 485 -3.54 6.04 18.72
CA PHE A 485 -3.31 4.81 17.97
C PHE A 485 -4.04 4.83 16.63
N LEU A 486 -5.32 5.21 16.62
CA LEU A 486 -6.10 5.32 15.38
C LEU A 486 -5.51 6.33 14.41
N ALA A 487 -5.09 7.49 14.90
CA ALA A 487 -4.44 8.50 14.05
C ALA A 487 -3.12 7.97 13.45
N TRP A 488 -2.31 7.26 14.24
CA TRP A 488 -1.11 6.57 13.73
C TRP A 488 -1.45 5.47 12.72
N HIS A 489 -2.46 4.64 13.01
CA HIS A 489 -2.88 3.54 12.14
C HIS A 489 -3.40 4.04 10.79
N HIS A 490 -4.24 5.08 10.77
CA HIS A 490 -4.71 5.70 9.53
C HIS A 490 -3.55 6.33 8.76
N GLY A 491 -2.63 7.03 9.44
CA GLY A 491 -1.44 7.60 8.80
C GLY A 491 -0.56 6.54 8.14
N LEU A 492 -0.37 5.39 8.78
CA LEU A 492 0.36 4.27 8.20
C LEU A 492 -0.38 3.65 7.00
N ALA A 493 -1.71 3.51 7.08
CA ALA A 493 -2.52 3.02 5.97
C ALA A 493 -2.43 3.95 4.75
N GLU A 494 -2.47 5.27 4.97
CA GLU A 494 -2.25 6.27 3.92
C GLU A 494 -0.86 6.15 3.29
N GLU A 495 0.21 6.01 4.09
CA GLU A 495 1.57 5.82 3.57
C GLU A 495 1.66 4.58 2.68
N VAL A 496 1.16 3.45 3.18
CA VAL A 496 1.21 2.16 2.46
C VAL A 496 0.45 2.21 1.14
N LEU A 497 -0.73 2.84 1.09
CA LEU A 497 -1.49 2.98 -0.16
C LEU A 497 -0.91 4.05 -1.08
N ARG A 498 -0.30 5.10 -0.51
CA ARG A 498 0.41 6.13 -1.27
C ARG A 498 1.61 5.54 -2.03
N ASP A 499 2.35 4.63 -1.42
CA ASP A 499 3.45 3.89 -2.09
C ASP A 499 2.95 3.03 -3.27
N LEU A 500 1.68 2.62 -3.22
CA LEU A 500 0.99 1.92 -4.31
C LEU A 500 0.32 2.89 -5.32
N GLY A 501 0.55 4.20 -5.20
CA GLY A 501 -0.02 5.22 -6.09
C GLY A 501 -1.48 5.57 -5.80
N VAL A 502 -2.00 5.23 -4.61
CA VAL A 502 -3.40 5.42 -4.21
C VAL A 502 -3.54 6.43 -3.06
N GLN A 503 -4.39 7.44 -3.24
CA GLN A 503 -4.81 8.39 -2.22
C GLN A 503 -6.05 7.87 -1.51
N ILE A 504 -6.05 7.88 -0.17
CA ILE A 504 -7.24 7.51 0.60
C ILE A 504 -8.16 8.71 0.72
N VAL A 505 -9.44 8.50 0.43
CA VAL A 505 -10.55 9.41 0.75
C VAL A 505 -11.32 8.81 1.90
N TRP A 506 -11.03 9.29 3.11
CA TRP A 506 -11.67 8.80 4.32
C TRP A 506 -13.13 9.24 4.42
N PHE A 507 -14.02 8.33 4.82
CA PHE A 507 -15.41 8.63 5.15
C PHE A 507 -15.77 8.06 6.52
N ASP A 508 -16.70 8.72 7.22
CA ASP A 508 -17.23 8.28 8.52
C ASP A 508 -18.51 7.47 8.33
N ASP A 509 -19.32 7.84 7.31
CA ASP A 509 -20.59 7.21 6.98
C ASP A 509 -20.68 6.83 5.50
N TYR A 510 -21.34 5.71 5.19
CA TYR A 510 -21.48 5.21 3.82
C TYR A 510 -22.26 6.17 2.91
N GLY A 511 -23.18 6.97 3.47
CA GLY A 511 -23.89 8.02 2.75
C GLY A 511 -22.95 9.08 2.16
N GLN A 512 -21.79 9.34 2.80
CA GLN A 512 -20.80 10.29 2.28
C GLN A 512 -20.15 9.80 0.98
N ILE A 513 -20.00 8.48 0.80
CA ILE A 513 -19.52 7.91 -0.47
C ILE A 513 -20.56 8.15 -1.55
N ARG A 514 -21.83 7.82 -1.27
CA ARG A 514 -22.94 8.04 -2.21
C ARG A 514 -23.00 9.51 -2.63
N ASP A 515 -22.93 10.44 -1.69
CA ASP A 515 -23.03 11.87 -1.96
C ASP A 515 -21.80 12.37 -2.76
N ALA A 516 -20.60 11.86 -2.48
CA ALA A 516 -19.40 12.17 -3.25
C ALA A 516 -19.48 11.66 -4.70
N ILE A 517 -19.95 10.43 -4.89
CA ILE A 517 -20.14 9.83 -6.22
C ILE A 517 -21.26 10.54 -6.99
N GLN A 518 -22.37 10.87 -6.34
CA GLN A 518 -23.44 11.67 -6.95
C GLN A 518 -22.92 13.06 -7.37
N GLY A 519 -22.11 13.69 -6.52
CA GLY A 519 -21.48 14.96 -6.83
C GLY A 519 -20.53 14.91 -8.04
N LEU A 520 -19.98 13.75 -8.39
CA LEU A 520 -19.25 13.54 -9.66
C LEU A 520 -20.20 13.37 -10.84
N ALA A 521 -21.32 12.64 -10.64
CA ALA A 521 -22.33 12.42 -11.68
C ALA A 521 -23.05 13.71 -12.11
N ASP A 522 -23.17 14.68 -11.19
CA ASP A 522 -23.86 15.95 -11.40
C ASP A 522 -23.01 17.02 -12.14
N LEU A 523 -21.72 16.73 -12.44
CA LEU A 523 -20.80 17.61 -13.20
C LEU A 523 -21.03 17.57 -14.72
#